data_AF-A0A7V0JRN2-F1
#
_entry.id   AF-A0A7V0JRN2-F1
#
_cell.length_a   1.000
_cell.length_b   1.000
_cell.length_c   1.000
_cell.angle_alpha   90.00
_cell.angle_beta   90.00
_cell.angle_gamma   90.00
#
_symmetry.space_group_name_H-M   'P 1'
#
loop_
_entity.id
_entity.type
_entity.pdbx_description
1 polymer ?
#
loop_
_entity_poly.entity_id
_entity_poly.type
_entity_poly.pdbx_seq_one_letter_code
_entity_poly.pdbx_strand_id
1 'polypeptide(L)'
;MLGRQPDAFGIVMNEGGWISIKELHLTLMKETGFSHITKRGLTQFFSLYRPEKFEWQENYVRVRLELQSPGLTIYKEATPPELLYVSIRPKAHAHVIAHGLQSSNNKRIVLSTEKELALKIGKRRDKDPIIAAIMALKSSEAGIVYRKAGELLYLVEGLDPQWINIPPLPPVREKDKHREPKSSKAKPGGKKIPKGSAPSLEQIGAFVLRDTPSHIVSSELDKRNKNKKSRNRDPEWKKARRRKKRGAV
;
A
#
# COMPACT_ATOMS: atom_id res chain seq x y z
N MET A 1 19.77 11.24 0.25
CA MET A 1 18.88 10.07 0.37
C MET A 1 19.12 9.11 -0.79
N LEU A 2 18.38 9.17 -1.91
CA LEU A 2 18.37 8.11 -2.95
C LEU A 2 19.71 7.87 -3.67
N GLY A 3 20.46 8.91 -4.03
CA GLY A 3 21.69 8.77 -4.81
C GLY A 3 22.96 8.50 -3.99
N ARG A 4 22.87 8.41 -2.66
CA ARG A 4 24.04 8.25 -1.78
C ARG A 4 23.92 7.11 -0.78
N GLN A 5 22.87 7.12 0.03
CA GLN A 5 22.69 6.17 1.13
C GLN A 5 21.20 5.85 1.31
N PRO A 6 20.58 5.10 0.38
CA PRO A 6 19.17 4.73 0.44
C PRO A 6 18.87 3.73 1.57
N ASP A 7 19.85 2.91 1.95
CA ASP A 7 19.78 1.89 2.99
C ASP A 7 19.52 2.48 4.39
N ALA A 8 20.11 3.64 4.71
CA ALA A 8 19.82 4.39 5.94
C ALA A 8 18.33 4.79 6.06
N PHE A 9 17.63 4.84 4.93
CA PHE A 9 16.21 5.09 4.86
C PHE A 9 15.42 3.83 4.59
N GLY A 10 16.00 2.64 4.76
CA GLY A 10 15.30 1.37 4.56
C GLY A 10 14.78 1.20 3.13
N ILE A 11 15.47 1.77 2.14
CA ILE A 11 15.11 1.68 0.73
C ILE A 11 16.06 0.70 0.05
N VAL A 12 15.48 -0.23 -0.69
CA VAL A 12 16.21 -1.13 -1.58
C VAL A 12 15.77 -0.78 -3.00
N MET A 13 16.72 -0.49 -3.86
CA MET A 13 16.43 -0.12 -5.25
C MET A 13 16.32 -1.37 -6.10
N ASN A 14 15.50 -1.29 -7.14
CA ASN A 14 15.49 -2.33 -8.16
C ASN A 14 16.68 -2.18 -9.10
N GLU A 15 16.79 -3.11 -10.04
CA GLU A 15 17.73 -3.03 -11.16
C GLU A 15 17.69 -1.65 -11.82
N GLY A 16 18.88 -1.10 -12.12
CA GLY A 16 19.00 0.23 -12.72
C GLY A 16 18.64 1.42 -11.82
N GLY A 17 18.43 1.19 -10.51
CA GLY A 17 18.24 2.26 -9.51
C GLY A 17 16.80 2.74 -9.36
N TRP A 18 15.84 1.99 -9.91
CA TRP A 18 14.43 2.38 -9.89
C TRP A 18 13.77 2.11 -8.53
N ILE A 19 13.08 3.13 -8.01
CA ILE A 19 12.21 3.02 -6.85
C ILE A 19 10.77 3.40 -7.24
N SER A 20 9.79 2.68 -6.68
CA SER A 20 8.39 3.05 -6.88
C SER A 20 8.04 4.34 -6.12
N ILE A 21 7.26 5.22 -6.74
CA ILE A 21 6.77 6.46 -6.10
C ILE A 21 5.98 6.14 -4.83
N LYS A 22 5.28 5.01 -4.80
CA LYS A 22 4.56 4.56 -3.59
C LYS A 22 5.52 4.30 -2.44
N GLU A 23 6.62 3.60 -2.69
CA GLU A 23 7.62 3.30 -1.66
C GLU A 23 8.40 4.55 -1.22
N LEU A 24 8.75 5.41 -2.17
CA LEU A 24 9.36 6.71 -1.87
C LEU A 24 8.45 7.56 -0.98
N HIS A 25 7.16 7.68 -1.34
CA HIS A 25 6.16 8.40 -0.57
C HIS A 25 6.02 7.86 0.86
N LEU A 26 5.89 6.54 1.01
CA LEU A 26 5.78 5.91 2.33
C LEU A 26 7.03 6.11 3.18
N THR A 27 8.20 6.19 2.55
CA THR A 27 9.46 6.47 3.25
C THR A 27 9.50 7.93 3.70
N LEU A 28 9.20 8.87 2.80
CA LEU A 28 9.15 10.30 3.12
C LEU A 28 8.15 10.62 4.24
N MET A 29 6.99 9.95 4.28
CA MET A 29 6.02 10.13 5.36
C MET A 29 6.57 9.80 6.77
N LYS A 30 7.66 9.02 6.86
CA LYS A 30 8.32 8.68 8.13
C LYS A 30 9.53 9.55 8.42
N GLU A 31 9.93 10.40 7.48
CA GLU A 31 10.98 11.39 7.69
C GLU A 31 10.41 12.69 8.26
N THR A 32 11.20 13.36 9.09
CA THR A 32 10.84 14.64 9.68
C THR A 32 10.69 15.70 8.60
N GLY A 33 9.64 16.52 8.70
CA GLY A 33 9.38 17.60 7.74
C GLY A 33 8.66 17.20 6.45
N PHE A 34 8.51 15.92 6.14
CA PHE A 34 7.93 15.46 4.86
C PHE A 34 6.52 14.82 4.98
N SER A 35 5.91 14.86 6.17
CA SER A 35 4.61 14.23 6.45
C SER A 35 3.43 14.82 5.65
N HIS A 36 3.55 16.05 5.18
CA HIS A 36 2.53 16.76 4.39
C HIS A 36 2.54 16.37 2.90
N ILE A 37 3.58 15.68 2.43
CA ILE A 37 3.70 15.29 1.02
C ILE A 37 2.68 14.20 0.72
N THR A 38 1.84 14.43 -0.29
CA THR A 38 0.90 13.44 -0.80
C THR A 38 1.51 12.64 -1.95
N LYS A 39 1.10 11.37 -2.11
CA LYS A 39 1.51 10.56 -3.26
C LYS A 39 1.22 11.25 -4.59
N ARG A 40 0.04 11.87 -4.72
CA ARG A 40 -0.37 12.60 -5.93
C ARG A 40 0.55 13.79 -6.19
N GLY A 41 0.84 14.58 -5.16
CA GLY A 41 1.77 15.70 -5.27
C GLY A 41 3.16 15.24 -5.69
N LEU A 42 3.66 14.13 -5.14
CA LEU A 42 4.95 13.55 -5.53
C LEU A 42 4.96 13.07 -6.98
N THR A 43 3.89 12.42 -7.46
CA THR A 43 3.75 12.03 -8.87
C THR A 43 3.70 13.26 -9.78
N GLN A 44 2.93 14.29 -9.43
CA GLN A 44 2.84 15.53 -10.20
C GLN A 44 4.19 16.25 -10.24
N PHE A 45 4.92 16.27 -9.13
CA PHE A 45 6.26 16.86 -9.05
C PHE A 45 7.20 16.27 -10.09
N PHE A 46 7.32 14.93 -10.13
CA PHE A 46 8.20 14.28 -11.11
C PHE A 46 7.68 14.37 -12.54
N SER A 47 6.36 14.27 -12.74
CA SER A 47 5.78 14.31 -14.08
C SER A 47 5.84 15.69 -14.74
N LEU A 48 5.64 16.77 -13.99
CA LEU A 48 5.56 18.14 -14.52
C LEU A 48 6.90 18.85 -14.50
N TYR A 49 7.61 18.83 -13.36
CA TYR A 49 8.83 19.61 -13.19
C TYR A 49 10.08 18.87 -13.67
N ARG A 50 10.02 17.53 -13.79
CA ARG A 50 11.12 16.67 -14.29
C ARG A 50 12.50 17.14 -13.80
N PRO A 51 12.72 17.15 -12.48
CA PRO A 51 13.94 17.71 -11.91
C PRO A 51 15.18 17.05 -12.50
N GLU A 52 16.16 17.85 -12.91
CA GLU A 52 17.29 17.41 -13.74
C GLU A 52 18.04 16.21 -13.17
N LYS A 53 18.13 16.09 -11.84
CA LYS A 53 18.89 15.02 -11.17
C LYS A 53 18.16 13.66 -11.16
N PHE A 54 16.89 13.62 -11.56
CA PHE A 54 16.06 12.44 -11.52
C PHE A 54 15.53 12.07 -12.90
N GLU A 55 15.36 10.78 -13.11
CA GLU A 55 14.60 10.22 -14.21
C GLU A 55 13.28 9.67 -13.67
N TRP A 56 12.22 9.88 -14.43
CA TRP A 56 10.87 9.47 -14.06
C TRP A 56 10.25 8.65 -15.19
N GLN A 57 9.67 7.51 -14.81
CA GLN A 57 8.95 6.62 -15.71
C GLN A 57 7.66 6.17 -15.02
N GLU A 58 6.55 6.83 -15.37
CA GLU A 58 5.20 6.57 -14.83
C GLU A 58 5.12 6.55 -13.28
N ASN A 59 5.29 5.37 -12.68
CA ASN A 59 5.21 5.13 -11.25
C ASN A 59 6.57 4.89 -10.60
N TYR A 60 7.65 5.01 -11.35
CA TYR A 60 9.02 4.79 -10.92
C TYR A 60 9.84 6.06 -11.08
N VAL A 61 10.79 6.23 -10.18
CA VAL A 61 11.78 7.30 -10.22
C VAL A 61 13.15 6.71 -9.91
N ARG A 62 14.19 7.29 -10.50
CA ARG A 62 15.58 7.01 -10.13
C ARG A 62 16.39 8.29 -10.15
N VAL A 63 17.50 8.31 -9.42
CA VAL A 63 18.53 9.34 -9.63
C VAL A 63 19.26 8.99 -10.92
N ARG A 64 19.69 9.96 -11.73
CA ARG A 64 20.52 9.69 -12.91
C ARG A 64 21.74 8.87 -12.52
N LEU A 65 22.09 7.86 -13.32
CA LEU A 65 23.13 6.89 -12.97
C LEU A 65 24.50 7.58 -12.71
N GLU A 66 24.80 8.62 -13.47
CA GLU A 66 26.01 9.46 -13.32
C GLU A 66 26.11 10.17 -11.95
N LEU A 67 24.97 10.39 -11.28
CA LEU A 67 24.88 11.05 -9.98
C LEU A 67 24.73 10.07 -8.82
N GLN A 68 24.66 8.77 -9.10
CA GLN A 68 24.56 7.73 -8.08
C GLN A 68 25.96 7.36 -7.57
N SER A 69 26.07 7.11 -6.27
CA SER A 69 27.25 6.47 -5.71
C SER A 69 27.45 5.07 -6.32
N PRO A 70 28.70 4.63 -6.58
CA PRO A 70 28.97 3.31 -7.12
C PRO A 70 28.41 2.18 -6.24
N GLY A 71 27.90 1.11 -6.87
CA GLY A 71 27.47 -0.11 -6.16
C GLY A 71 26.08 -0.05 -5.51
N LEU A 72 25.34 1.05 -5.62
CA LEU A 72 24.03 1.22 -4.98
C LEU A 72 22.93 0.25 -5.45
N THR A 73 23.10 -0.35 -6.63
CA THR A 73 22.12 -1.25 -7.28
C THR A 73 22.63 -2.68 -7.43
N ILE A 74 23.89 -2.93 -7.06
CA ILE A 74 24.53 -4.24 -7.19
C ILE A 74 24.67 -4.84 -5.81
N TYR A 75 23.80 -5.81 -5.51
CA TYR A 75 23.77 -6.49 -4.21
C TYR A 75 24.58 -7.78 -4.29
N LYS A 76 25.83 -7.69 -3.82
CA LYS A 76 26.76 -8.84 -3.79
C LYS A 76 26.49 -9.72 -2.59
N GLU A 77 26.79 -11.00 -2.75
CA GLU A 77 26.75 -11.96 -1.65
C GLU A 77 27.79 -11.57 -0.60
N ALA A 78 27.38 -11.63 0.68
CA ALA A 78 28.20 -11.22 1.80
C ALA A 78 27.79 -11.98 3.05
N THR A 79 28.77 -12.29 3.89
CA THR A 79 28.52 -12.88 5.20
C THR A 79 27.73 -11.88 6.06
N PRO A 80 26.55 -12.25 6.57
CA PRO A 80 25.77 -11.37 7.44
C PRO A 80 26.38 -11.33 8.87
N PRO A 81 26.00 -10.34 9.69
CA PRO A 81 26.29 -10.36 11.12
C PRO A 81 25.53 -11.50 11.83
N GLU A 82 25.82 -11.71 13.12
CA GLU A 82 25.15 -12.73 13.94
C GLU A 82 23.63 -12.60 13.94
N LEU A 83 23.14 -11.36 14.08
CA LEU A 83 21.73 -11.04 14.16
C LEU A 83 21.33 -10.00 13.13
N LEU A 84 20.18 -10.25 12.49
CA LEU A 84 19.46 -9.28 11.67
C LEU A 84 18.02 -9.18 12.16
N TYR A 85 17.34 -8.10 11.76
CA TYR A 85 15.99 -7.79 12.18
C TYR A 85 15.06 -7.62 11.00
N VAL A 86 13.83 -8.09 11.15
CA VAL A 86 12.76 -7.93 10.18
C VAL A 86 11.47 -7.50 10.89
N SER A 87 10.65 -6.73 10.18
CA SER A 87 9.30 -6.40 10.63
C SER A 87 8.26 -7.33 10.02
N ILE A 88 7.47 -7.95 10.88
CA ILE A 88 6.36 -8.83 10.54
C ILE A 88 5.05 -8.07 10.81
N ARG A 89 4.10 -8.16 9.88
CA ARG A 89 2.75 -7.61 10.11
C ARG A 89 2.00 -8.53 11.09
N PRO A 90 1.23 -8.01 12.04
CA PRO A 90 0.43 -8.84 12.95
C PRO A 90 -0.44 -9.88 12.22
N LYS A 91 -1.03 -9.49 11.08
CA LYS A 91 -1.84 -10.39 10.24
C LYS A 91 -1.06 -11.54 9.60
N ALA A 92 0.25 -11.38 9.41
CA ALA A 92 1.12 -12.40 8.84
C ALA A 92 1.81 -13.26 9.91
N HIS A 93 1.67 -12.92 11.20
CA HIS A 93 2.39 -13.55 12.32
C HIS A 93 2.20 -15.07 12.35
N ALA A 94 0.96 -15.56 12.35
CA ALA A 94 0.67 -16.99 12.36
C ALA A 94 1.25 -17.73 11.13
N HIS A 95 1.22 -17.09 9.96
CA HIS A 95 1.78 -17.67 8.74
C HIS A 95 3.30 -17.78 8.82
N VAL A 96 3.98 -16.74 9.32
CA VAL A 96 5.45 -16.72 9.41
C VAL A 96 5.95 -17.69 10.47
N ILE A 97 5.20 -17.93 11.55
CA ILE A 97 5.53 -19.00 12.51
C ILE A 97 5.47 -20.38 11.86
N ALA A 98 4.44 -20.64 11.04
CA ALA A 98 4.25 -21.95 10.46
C ALA A 98 5.16 -22.23 9.24
N HIS A 99 5.42 -21.22 8.40
CA HIS A 99 6.06 -21.42 7.09
C HIS A 99 7.33 -20.59 6.89
N GLY A 100 7.70 -19.75 7.86
CA GLY A 100 8.85 -18.86 7.78
C GLY A 100 8.56 -17.63 6.93
N LEU A 101 9.62 -16.94 6.52
CA LEU A 101 9.55 -15.80 5.63
C LEU A 101 9.77 -16.28 4.20
N GLN A 102 8.74 -16.14 3.37
CA GLN A 102 8.82 -16.50 1.96
C GLN A 102 8.67 -15.25 1.09
N SER A 103 9.57 -15.09 0.12
CA SER A 103 9.44 -14.09 -0.94
C SER A 103 8.26 -14.42 -1.84
N SER A 104 7.26 -13.53 -1.90
CA SER A 104 6.23 -13.57 -2.93
C SER A 104 6.68 -12.78 -4.16
N ASN A 105 6.54 -13.35 -5.35
CA ASN A 105 6.78 -12.68 -6.65
C ASN A 105 8.19 -12.08 -6.80
N ASN A 106 9.24 -12.88 -6.56
CA ASN A 106 10.65 -12.49 -6.74
C ASN A 106 11.10 -11.28 -5.88
N LYS A 107 10.34 -10.93 -4.84
CA LYS A 107 10.69 -9.83 -3.93
C LYS A 107 11.54 -10.35 -2.78
N ARG A 108 12.83 -10.04 -2.85
CA ARG A 108 13.77 -10.29 -1.75
C ARG A 108 13.26 -9.69 -0.44
N ILE A 109 13.35 -10.46 0.63
CA ILE A 109 13.02 -10.02 1.99
C ILE A 109 14.13 -9.08 2.44
N VAL A 110 13.74 -7.91 2.92
CA VAL A 110 14.67 -6.89 3.42
C VAL A 110 14.85 -7.08 4.91
N LEU A 111 16.09 -7.28 5.31
CA LEU A 111 16.55 -7.41 6.67
C LEU A 111 17.41 -6.21 7.03
N SER A 112 17.40 -5.82 8.30
CA SER A 112 18.18 -4.70 8.79
C SER A 112 19.12 -5.13 9.90
N THR A 113 20.30 -4.53 9.96
CA THR A 113 21.23 -4.66 11.09
C THR A 113 20.67 -4.01 12.37
N GLU A 114 19.82 -2.99 12.22
CA GLU A 114 19.27 -2.22 13.33
C GLU A 114 17.78 -2.48 13.56
N LYS A 115 17.40 -2.69 14.83
CA LYS A 115 16.01 -2.89 15.25
C LYS A 115 15.12 -1.68 14.94
N GLU A 116 15.64 -0.48 15.11
CA GLU A 116 14.89 0.77 14.86
C GLU A 116 14.59 0.97 13.38
N LEU A 117 15.55 0.66 12.51
CA LEU A 117 15.39 0.74 11.07
C LEU A 117 14.38 -0.31 10.58
N ALA A 118 14.46 -1.56 11.07
CA ALA A 118 13.46 -2.58 10.80
C ALA A 118 12.04 -2.14 11.21
N LEU A 119 11.92 -1.47 12.36
CA LEU A 119 10.65 -0.89 12.84
C LEU A 119 10.16 0.24 11.93
N LYS A 120 11.05 1.14 11.50
CA LYS A 120 10.72 2.24 10.58
C LYS A 120 10.22 1.71 9.24
N ILE A 121 10.84 0.66 8.70
CA ILE A 121 10.40 -0.03 7.48
C ILE A 121 9.02 -0.68 7.70
N GLY A 122 8.82 -1.39 8.81
CA GLY A 122 7.55 -2.03 9.14
C GLY A 122 6.39 -1.04 9.27
N LYS A 123 6.65 0.11 9.91
CA LYS A 123 5.68 1.19 10.15
C LYS A 123 5.14 1.84 8.88
N ARG A 124 5.75 1.59 7.72
CA ARG A 124 5.25 2.02 6.40
C ARG A 124 4.05 1.21 5.95
N ARG A 125 3.95 -0.04 6.37
CA ARG A 125 2.96 -1.01 5.89
C ARG A 125 1.91 -1.33 6.95
N ASP A 126 2.28 -1.29 8.22
CA ASP A 126 1.41 -1.56 9.35
C ASP A 126 1.63 -0.51 10.45
N LYS A 127 0.64 -0.27 11.31
CA LYS A 127 0.77 0.68 12.41
C LYS A 127 1.60 0.09 13.55
N ASP A 128 1.37 -1.20 13.83
CA ASP A 128 1.93 -1.92 14.96
C ASP A 128 2.68 -3.17 14.47
N PRO A 129 3.79 -3.00 13.71
CA PRO A 129 4.60 -4.12 13.24
C PRO A 129 5.35 -4.80 14.40
N ILE A 130 5.55 -6.10 14.27
CA ILE A 130 6.27 -6.92 15.24
C ILE A 130 7.70 -7.09 14.73
N ILE A 131 8.69 -6.90 15.59
CA ILE A 131 10.09 -7.12 15.21
C ILE A 131 10.50 -8.54 15.57
N ALA A 132 10.97 -9.28 14.58
CA ALA A 132 11.60 -10.57 14.75
C ALA A 132 13.11 -10.45 14.57
N ALA A 133 13.86 -11.22 15.37
CA ALA A 133 15.30 -11.36 15.24
C ALA A 133 15.61 -12.62 14.43
N ILE A 134 16.64 -12.56 13.59
CA ILE A 134 17.06 -13.63 12.69
C ILE A 134 18.49 -14.01 13.04
N MET A 135 18.73 -15.30 13.22
CA MET A 135 20.07 -15.87 13.43
C MET A 135 20.80 -15.96 12.09
N ALA A 136 21.21 -14.78 11.57
CA ALA A 136 21.63 -14.65 10.19
C ALA A 136 22.96 -15.38 9.91
N LEU A 137 23.96 -15.26 10.77
CA LEU A 137 25.24 -15.97 10.61
C LEU A 137 25.06 -17.49 10.57
N LYS A 138 24.36 -18.07 11.55
CA LYS A 138 24.09 -19.52 11.60
C LYS A 138 23.34 -20.02 10.37
N SER A 139 22.36 -19.25 9.92
CA SER A 139 21.61 -19.59 8.72
C SER A 139 22.44 -19.48 7.44
N SER A 140 23.42 -18.56 7.40
CA SER A 140 24.38 -18.43 6.31
C SER A 140 25.33 -19.62 6.27
N GLU A 141 25.79 -20.11 7.43
CA GLU A 141 26.59 -21.33 7.55
C GLU A 141 25.81 -22.58 7.10
N ALA A 142 24.49 -22.57 7.30
CA ALA A 142 23.58 -23.60 6.79
C ALA A 142 23.26 -23.48 5.28
N GLY A 143 23.89 -22.53 4.57
CA GLY A 143 23.79 -22.39 3.11
C GLY A 143 22.79 -21.33 2.62
N ILE A 144 22.20 -20.53 3.51
CA ILE A 144 21.30 -19.44 3.10
C ILE A 144 22.12 -18.25 2.57
N VAL A 145 21.80 -17.81 1.36
CA VAL A 145 22.52 -16.71 0.69
C VAL A 145 21.97 -15.36 1.12
N TYR A 146 22.87 -14.51 1.61
CA TYR A 146 22.59 -13.11 1.96
C TYR A 146 23.29 -12.17 0.98
N ARG A 147 22.58 -11.14 0.52
CA ARG A 147 23.14 -10.09 -0.33
C ARG A 147 23.13 -8.75 0.39
N LYS A 148 24.29 -8.09 0.47
CA LYS A 148 24.44 -6.79 1.15
C LYS A 148 23.85 -5.67 0.29
N ALA A 149 22.99 -4.84 0.89
CA ALA A 149 22.31 -3.72 0.25
C ALA A 149 22.61 -2.40 1.00
N GLY A 150 23.76 -1.81 0.71
CA GLY A 150 24.31 -0.73 1.54
C GLY A 150 24.91 -1.26 2.82
N GLU A 151 25.07 -0.41 3.84
CA GLU A 151 25.70 -0.80 5.11
C GLU A 151 24.71 -1.42 6.10
N LEU A 152 23.45 -0.99 6.07
CA LEU A 152 22.47 -1.31 7.11
C LEU A 152 21.43 -2.37 6.72
N LEU A 153 21.42 -2.80 5.45
CA LEU A 153 20.41 -3.74 4.94
C LEU A 153 21.03 -4.96 4.28
N TYR A 154 20.32 -6.08 4.43
CA TYR A 154 20.61 -7.35 3.78
C TYR A 154 19.35 -7.89 3.09
N LEU A 155 19.56 -8.65 2.03
CA LEU A 155 18.52 -9.26 1.23
C LEU A 155 18.63 -10.77 1.27
N VAL A 156 17.49 -11.44 1.47
CA VAL A 156 17.37 -12.90 1.45
C VAL A 156 16.15 -13.33 0.64
N GLU A 157 16.17 -14.51 0.04
CA GLU A 157 15.06 -15.02 -0.77
C GLU A 157 13.99 -15.70 0.08
N GLY A 158 14.39 -16.43 1.10
CA GLY A 158 13.49 -17.09 2.05
C GLY A 158 14.24 -17.50 3.32
N LEU A 159 13.51 -17.62 4.42
CA LEU A 159 14.02 -18.06 5.71
C LEU A 159 13.02 -19.00 6.37
N ASP A 160 13.50 -20.17 6.78
CA ASP A 160 12.71 -21.11 7.56
C ASP A 160 12.43 -20.60 8.99
N PRO A 161 11.33 -21.03 9.63
CA PRO A 161 10.99 -20.64 10.99
C PRO A 161 12.11 -20.86 12.01
N GLN A 162 12.91 -21.91 11.84
CA GLN A 162 13.99 -22.27 12.77
C GLN A 162 15.05 -21.17 12.95
N TRP A 163 15.23 -20.30 11.94
CA TRP A 163 16.20 -19.21 11.98
C TRP A 163 15.63 -17.90 12.53
N ILE A 164 14.33 -17.88 12.83
CA ILE A 164 13.58 -16.66 13.14
C ILE A 164 13.05 -16.74 14.58
N ASN A 165 13.51 -15.84 15.43
CA ASN A 165 12.93 -15.63 16.75
C ASN A 165 11.80 -14.59 16.66
N ILE A 166 10.57 -15.10 16.66
CA ILE A 166 9.35 -14.30 16.54
C ILE A 166 8.74 -14.12 17.93
N PRO A 167 8.64 -12.89 18.46
CA PRO A 167 7.97 -12.68 19.75
C PRO A 167 6.46 -12.94 19.64
N PRO A 168 5.80 -13.29 20.75
CA PRO A 168 4.36 -13.46 20.78
C PRO A 168 3.65 -12.14 20.44
N LEU A 169 2.43 -12.25 19.89
CA LEU A 169 1.60 -11.08 19.61
C LEU A 169 1.33 -10.31 20.92
N PRO A 170 1.48 -8.99 20.94
CA PRO A 170 1.00 -8.21 22.07
C PRO A 170 -0.51 -8.42 22.21
N PRO A 171 -1.05 -8.47 23.44
CA PRO A 171 -2.48 -8.66 23.66
C PRO A 171 -3.26 -7.55 22.94
N VAL A 172 -4.25 -7.97 22.14
CA VAL A 172 -5.11 -7.04 21.39
C VAL A 172 -5.82 -6.14 22.38
N ARG A 173 -5.55 -4.83 22.33
CA ARG A 173 -6.24 -3.83 23.14
C ARG A 173 -7.73 -3.90 22.79
N GLU A 174 -8.60 -4.08 23.80
CA GLU A 174 -10.04 -4.33 23.62
C GLU A 174 -10.78 -3.29 22.78
N LYS A 175 -10.21 -2.09 22.60
CA LYS A 175 -10.76 -1.02 21.77
C LYS A 175 -10.91 -1.38 20.28
N ASP A 176 -10.25 -2.44 19.79
CA ASP A 176 -10.40 -2.92 18.41
C ASP A 176 -11.48 -4.01 18.26
N LYS A 177 -11.97 -4.61 19.35
CA LYS A 177 -13.05 -5.62 19.31
C LYS A 177 -14.42 -5.02 18.97
N HIS A 178 -14.62 -3.72 19.15
CA HIS A 178 -15.89 -3.02 18.87
C HIS A 178 -15.98 -2.36 17.50
N ARG A 179 -15.04 -2.60 16.58
CA ARG A 179 -15.24 -2.29 15.16
C ARG A 179 -15.69 -3.54 14.43
N GLU A 180 -16.92 -3.96 14.68
CA GLU A 180 -17.61 -4.87 13.77
C GLU A 180 -17.60 -4.27 12.35
N PRO A 181 -17.35 -5.07 11.30
CA PRO A 181 -17.65 -4.64 9.95
C PRO A 181 -19.14 -4.33 9.90
N LYS A 182 -19.51 -3.11 9.47
CA LYS A 182 -20.89 -2.73 9.17
C LYS A 182 -21.40 -3.60 8.02
N SER A 183 -21.76 -4.85 8.33
CA SER A 183 -22.54 -5.73 7.49
C SER A 183 -24.01 -5.48 7.82
N SER A 184 -24.76 -5.12 6.78
CA SER A 184 -26.20 -5.29 6.61
C SER A 184 -27.05 -5.34 7.90
N LYS A 185 -27.43 -4.17 8.43
CA LYS A 185 -28.72 -4.06 9.14
C LYS A 185 -29.75 -3.47 8.19
N ALA A 186 -30.78 -4.27 7.96
CA ALA A 186 -31.99 -3.97 7.24
C ALA A 186 -32.63 -2.67 7.74
N LYS A 187 -33.24 -1.93 6.81
CA LYS A 187 -34.14 -0.81 7.11
C LYS A 187 -35.29 -1.30 8.01
N PRO A 188 -35.56 -0.67 9.17
CA PRO A 188 -36.85 -0.85 9.82
C PRO A 188 -37.90 0.04 9.14
N GLY A 189 -39.05 -0.57 8.87
CA GLY A 189 -40.41 -0.04 9.02
C GLY A 189 -40.67 1.41 8.62
N GLY A 190 -41.51 1.59 7.60
CA GLY A 190 -42.01 2.88 7.15
C GLY A 190 -42.72 3.69 8.24
N LYS A 191 -42.38 4.97 8.32
CA LYS A 191 -43.25 6.01 8.86
C LYS A 191 -43.99 6.67 7.70
N LYS A 192 -45.32 6.69 7.80
CA LYS A 192 -46.23 7.38 6.89
C LYS A 192 -45.86 8.87 6.83
N ILE A 193 -45.74 9.39 5.62
CA ILE A 193 -45.57 10.82 5.33
C ILE A 193 -46.95 11.49 5.51
N PRO A 194 -47.11 12.55 6.31
CA PRO A 194 -48.28 13.41 6.20
C PRO A 194 -48.18 14.21 4.90
N LYS A 195 -49.26 14.19 4.11
CA LYS A 195 -49.43 15.05 2.94
C LYS A 195 -49.47 16.51 3.40
N GLY A 196 -48.63 17.38 2.85
CA GLY A 196 -48.76 18.84 2.98
C GLY A 196 -47.44 19.59 2.94
N SER A 197 -47.39 20.60 2.06
CA SER A 197 -46.41 21.70 1.93
C SER A 197 -44.92 21.37 1.67
N ALA A 198 -44.52 21.49 0.41
CA ALA A 198 -43.13 21.77 0.04
C ALA A 198 -42.78 23.24 0.40
N PRO A 199 -41.67 23.52 1.10
CA PRO A 199 -41.18 24.89 1.23
C PRO A 199 -40.49 25.33 -0.06
N SER A 200 -40.66 26.61 -0.41
CA SER A 200 -40.21 27.24 -1.65
C SER A 200 -38.69 27.32 -1.75
N LEU A 201 -38.21 27.25 -2.99
CA LEU A 201 -36.82 27.26 -3.41
C LEU A 201 -36.20 28.67 -3.36
N GLU A 202 -36.39 29.42 -2.27
CA GLU A 202 -35.85 30.78 -2.12
C GLU A 202 -34.93 30.96 -0.90
N GLN A 203 -34.65 29.89 -0.16
CA GLN A 203 -33.89 29.98 1.11
C GLN A 203 -32.51 29.32 1.10
N ILE A 204 -31.91 29.14 -0.07
CA ILE A 204 -30.50 28.75 -0.19
C ILE A 204 -29.79 29.80 -1.02
N GLY A 205 -29.06 30.68 -0.35
CA GLY A 205 -28.37 31.83 -0.92
C GLY A 205 -27.51 31.43 -2.12
N ALA A 206 -27.97 31.85 -3.31
CA ALA A 206 -27.19 31.79 -4.53
C ALA A 206 -26.44 33.11 -4.70
N PHE A 207 -25.12 33.04 -4.61
CA PHE A 207 -24.22 34.08 -5.09
C PHE A 207 -24.39 34.15 -6.62
N VAL A 208 -25.03 35.20 -7.13
CA VAL A 208 -25.17 35.44 -8.57
C VAL A 208 -24.03 36.34 -9.03
N LEU A 209 -23.07 35.80 -9.78
CA LEU A 209 -22.28 36.61 -10.71
C LEU A 209 -23.23 37.10 -11.80
N ARG A 210 -23.44 38.41 -11.86
CA ARG A 210 -24.13 39.05 -13.00
C ARG A 210 -23.19 39.05 -14.21
N ASP A 211 -23.82 38.93 -15.38
CA ASP A 211 -23.24 39.01 -16.72
C ASP A 211 -22.73 37.69 -17.35
N THR A 212 -23.67 36.80 -17.69
CA THR A 212 -23.60 36.15 -19.01
C THR A 212 -25.00 36.14 -19.66
N PRO A 213 -25.15 36.62 -20.92
CA PRO A 213 -26.43 36.64 -21.60
C PRO A 213 -26.89 35.22 -21.96
N SER A 214 -28.11 34.92 -21.56
CA SER A 214 -28.85 33.69 -21.79
C SER A 214 -29.09 33.46 -23.27
N HIS A 215 -28.48 32.44 -23.88
CA HIS A 215 -29.10 31.60 -24.91
C HIS A 215 -28.31 30.29 -25.05
N ILE A 216 -29.03 29.19 -25.29
CA ILE A 216 -28.56 27.81 -25.59
C ILE A 216 -28.27 26.93 -24.36
N VAL A 217 -29.33 26.49 -23.66
CA VAL A 217 -29.34 25.15 -23.03
C VAL A 217 -30.74 24.55 -23.13
N SER A 218 -30.98 23.76 -24.18
CA SER A 218 -32.07 22.79 -24.19
C SER A 218 -31.78 21.70 -25.22
N SER A 219 -31.32 20.53 -24.76
CA SER A 219 -31.60 19.20 -25.37
C SER A 219 -30.68 18.02 -24.98
N GLU A 220 -30.03 17.98 -23.80
CA GLU A 220 -29.22 16.79 -23.43
C GLU A 220 -29.56 16.06 -22.11
N LEU A 221 -30.52 16.56 -21.32
CA LEU A 221 -30.90 15.90 -20.06
C LEU A 221 -31.97 14.80 -20.20
N ASP A 222 -32.73 14.75 -21.29
CA ASP A 222 -33.80 13.76 -21.48
C ASP A 222 -33.35 12.39 -22.03
N LYS A 223 -32.12 12.28 -22.57
CA LYS A 223 -31.59 11.00 -23.06
C LYS A 223 -31.00 10.12 -21.94
N ARG A 224 -30.69 10.68 -20.76
CA ARG A 224 -30.10 9.93 -19.63
C ARG A 224 -31.09 9.09 -18.82
N ASN A 225 -32.39 9.37 -18.91
CA ASN A 225 -33.40 8.70 -18.07
C ASN A 225 -33.96 7.40 -18.65
N LYS A 226 -33.81 7.13 -19.95
CA LYS A 226 -34.20 5.84 -20.57
C LYS A 226 -33.18 4.71 -20.32
N ASN A 227 -31.91 5.03 -20.05
CA ASN A 227 -30.85 4.03 -19.84
C ASN A 227 -30.71 3.48 -18.41
N LYS A 228 -31.53 3.93 -17.44
CA LYS A 228 -31.53 3.38 -16.06
C LYS A 228 -32.46 2.18 -15.87
N LYS A 229 -33.42 1.93 -16.76
CA LYS A 229 -34.39 0.81 -16.62
C LYS A 229 -33.87 -0.56 -17.10
N SER A 230 -32.76 -0.65 -17.83
CA SER A 230 -32.21 -1.94 -18.31
C SER A 230 -31.18 -2.59 -17.36
N ARG A 231 -30.68 -1.87 -16.36
CA ARG A 231 -29.60 -2.36 -15.45
C ARG A 231 -30.06 -3.28 -14.32
N ASN A 232 -31.36 -3.60 -14.23
CA ASN A 232 -31.92 -4.44 -13.16
C ASN A 232 -32.38 -5.83 -13.63
N ARG A 233 -31.87 -6.32 -14.76
CA ARG A 233 -32.08 -7.72 -15.20
C ARG A 233 -30.83 -8.55 -14.90
N ASP A 234 -31.01 -9.62 -14.14
CA ASP A 234 -29.94 -10.58 -13.81
C ASP A 234 -29.41 -11.24 -15.11
N PRO A 235 -28.08 -11.26 -15.35
CA PRO A 235 -27.48 -11.89 -16.53
C PRO A 235 -27.87 -13.37 -16.70
N GLU A 236 -28.09 -13.83 -17.93
CA GLU A 236 -28.59 -15.19 -18.21
C GLU A 236 -27.69 -16.31 -17.66
N TRP A 237 -26.37 -16.11 -17.61
CA TRP A 237 -25.44 -17.09 -17.05
C TRP A 237 -25.70 -17.38 -15.56
N LYS A 238 -26.21 -16.39 -14.79
CA LYS A 238 -26.62 -16.61 -13.39
C LYS A 238 -27.91 -17.41 -13.27
N LYS A 239 -28.85 -17.25 -14.21
CA LYS A 239 -30.08 -18.05 -14.28
C LYS A 239 -29.77 -19.51 -14.63
N ALA A 240 -28.87 -19.74 -15.60
CA ALA A 240 -28.40 -21.08 -15.98
C ALA A 240 -27.73 -21.82 -14.82
N ARG A 241 -26.90 -21.13 -14.03
CA ARG A 241 -26.25 -21.71 -12.83
C ARG A 241 -27.25 -22.14 -11.75
N ARG A 242 -28.36 -21.43 -11.58
CA ARG A 242 -29.43 -21.81 -10.62
C ARG A 242 -30.23 -23.02 -11.09
N ARG A 243 -30.45 -23.17 -12.41
CA ARG A 243 -31.11 -24.35 -12.99
C ARG A 243 -30.27 -25.62 -12.80
N LYS A 244 -28.95 -25.55 -13.00
CA LYS A 244 -28.04 -26.69 -12.81
C LYS A 244 -27.96 -27.18 -11.35
N LYS A 245 -28.21 -26.30 -10.38
CA LYS A 245 -28.25 -26.64 -8.94
C LYS A 245 -29.58 -27.24 -8.47
N ARG A 246 -30.64 -27.18 -9.28
CA ARG A 246 -31.99 -27.71 -8.96
C ARG A 246 -32.31 -29.03 -9.65
N GLY A 247 -31.44 -29.53 -10.54
CA GLY A 247 -31.61 -30.81 -11.24
C GLY A 247 -30.63 -31.90 -10.81
N ALA A 248 -30.05 -31.77 -9.62
CA ALA A 248 -29.26 -32.82 -8.97
C ALA A 248 -29.96 -33.17 -7.65
N VAL A 249 -31.07 -33.89 -7.79
CA VAL A 249 -31.71 -34.76 -6.78
C VAL A 249 -32.06 -36.03 -7.53
#